data_AF-A0A2C5ZDE2-F1
#
_entry.id   AF-A0A2C5ZDE2-F1
#
_cell.length_a   1.000
_cell.length_b   1.000
_cell.length_c   1.000
_cell.angle_alpha   90.00
_cell.angle_beta   90.00
_cell.angle_gamma   90.00
#
_symmetry.space_group_name_H-M   'P 1'
#
loop_
_entity.id
_entity.type
_entity.pdbx_description
1 polymer ?
#
loop_
_entity_poly.entity_id
_entity_poly.type
_entity_poly.pdbx_seq_one_letter_code
_entity_poly.pdbx_strand_id
1 'polypeptide(L)'
;MRALIMRRPMGSFGAMNQRAKSPGIRQQCFATATHTPDKAPPTFYTTRQRKKHDKVARFQLWPQLPAVAPAYKDPMPELQKQQIAQLDPTGARTRLFSRNEPDAAKVGDVLQVTSKLGEPFAGVMLQIRRRGVNTAIQLRGQLMRTSIEMWYKIYSPTVKSIEIVWRRPKRARRARLTYMRKPKHDMGSVEDLVRSWRRQKYAMMSGAKRQDSLKKASKQ
;
A
#
# COMPACT_ATOMS: atom_id res chain seq x y z
N MET A 1 41.51 -82.80 -8.60
CA MET A 1 41.88 -83.36 -9.91
C MET A 1 41.60 -82.33 -11.00
N ARG A 2 42.54 -82.18 -11.93
CA ARG A 2 42.55 -81.23 -13.05
C ARG A 2 41.36 -81.41 -14.01
N ALA A 3 40.90 -80.32 -14.62
CA ALA A 3 40.71 -80.24 -16.07
C ALA A 3 40.65 -78.77 -16.54
N LEU A 4 41.64 -78.39 -17.36
CA LEU A 4 41.67 -77.24 -18.28
C LEU A 4 40.85 -77.56 -19.54
N ILE A 5 40.37 -76.53 -20.25
CA ILE A 5 40.28 -76.34 -21.74
C ILE A 5 39.69 -74.92 -21.94
N MET A 6 40.42 -73.84 -22.30
CA MET A 6 41.04 -73.45 -23.59
C MET A 6 40.00 -73.36 -24.74
N ARG A 7 39.60 -72.23 -25.34
CA ARG A 7 40.27 -71.33 -26.33
C ARG A 7 39.20 -70.30 -26.80
N ARG A 8 39.44 -68.97 -26.80
CA ARG A 8 39.80 -68.04 -27.93
C ARG A 8 38.79 -67.98 -29.12
N PRO A 9 38.76 -66.91 -29.97
CA PRO A 9 38.96 -65.46 -29.74
C PRO A 9 38.12 -64.53 -30.69
N MET A 10 38.42 -63.23 -30.67
CA MET A 10 38.27 -62.19 -31.72
C MET A 10 36.86 -61.80 -32.21
N GLY A 11 36.40 -60.64 -31.72
CA GLY A 11 35.48 -59.76 -32.43
C GLY A 11 35.95 -58.31 -32.27
N SER A 12 36.84 -57.88 -33.16
CA SER A 12 37.31 -56.50 -33.27
C SER A 12 36.32 -55.67 -34.07
N PHE A 13 35.71 -54.61 -33.52
CA PHE A 13 35.19 -53.51 -34.34
C PHE A 13 35.13 -52.19 -33.55
N GLY A 14 35.75 -51.16 -34.13
CA GLY A 14 35.21 -49.80 -34.10
C GLY A 14 35.62 -48.94 -32.92
N ALA A 15 36.76 -48.27 -33.03
CA ALA A 15 36.96 -47.00 -32.36
C ALA A 15 35.90 -46.00 -32.84
N MET A 16 35.07 -45.51 -31.92
CA MET A 16 34.20 -44.36 -32.19
C MET A 16 34.29 -43.39 -31.01
N ASN A 17 35.00 -42.29 -31.24
CA ASN A 17 35.10 -41.16 -30.32
C ASN A 17 33.72 -40.55 -30.10
N GLN A 18 33.00 -41.02 -29.09
CA GLN A 18 31.85 -40.29 -28.57
C GLN A 18 32.35 -39.25 -27.55
N ARG A 19 32.47 -38.01 -28.03
CA ARG A 19 32.57 -36.81 -27.20
C ARG A 19 31.44 -36.85 -26.16
N ALA A 20 31.78 -37.10 -24.91
CA ALA A 20 30.88 -36.86 -23.80
C ALA A 20 30.63 -35.35 -23.71
N LYS A 21 29.49 -34.89 -24.26
CA LYS A 21 28.95 -33.58 -23.92
C LYS A 21 28.36 -33.69 -22.53
N SER A 22 29.10 -33.28 -21.52
CA SER A 22 28.52 -33.02 -20.19
C SER A 22 27.36 -32.03 -20.34
N PRO A 23 26.17 -32.30 -19.78
CA PRO A 23 25.11 -31.30 -19.75
C PRO A 23 25.63 -30.12 -18.92
N GLY A 24 25.87 -29.00 -19.60
CA GLY A 24 26.16 -27.74 -18.94
C GLY A 24 24.95 -27.38 -18.09
N ILE A 25 25.07 -27.59 -16.79
CA ILE A 25 24.18 -26.99 -15.81
C ILE A 25 24.28 -25.48 -16.03
N ARG A 26 23.29 -24.92 -16.74
CA ARG A 26 23.09 -23.47 -16.77
C ARG A 26 22.58 -23.08 -15.39
N GLN A 27 23.50 -22.91 -14.45
CA GLN A 27 23.24 -22.09 -13.28
C GLN A 27 22.95 -20.69 -13.82
N GLN A 28 21.68 -20.28 -13.81
CA GLN A 28 21.37 -18.86 -13.83
C GLN A 28 21.77 -18.31 -12.48
N CYS A 29 23.05 -17.95 -12.36
CA CYS A 29 23.51 -17.12 -11.27
C CYS A 29 22.88 -15.74 -11.48
N PHE A 30 21.90 -15.40 -10.64
CA PHE A 30 21.50 -14.02 -10.43
C PHE A 30 22.77 -13.29 -10.00
N ALA A 31 23.30 -12.44 -10.87
CA ALA A 31 24.42 -11.59 -10.54
C ALA A 31 23.96 -10.62 -9.46
N THR A 32 24.22 -10.95 -8.20
CA THR A 32 24.34 -9.97 -7.14
C THR A 32 25.36 -8.96 -7.66
N ALA A 33 24.92 -7.75 -7.97
CA ALA A 33 25.82 -6.65 -8.24
C ALA A 33 26.62 -6.43 -6.96
N THR A 34 27.75 -7.12 -6.84
CA THR A 34 28.79 -6.75 -5.90
C THR A 34 29.13 -5.32 -6.26
N HIS A 35 28.95 -4.40 -5.31
CA HIS A 35 29.58 -3.11 -5.38
C HIS A 35 31.07 -3.40 -5.53
N THR A 36 31.58 -3.37 -6.76
CA THR A 36 33.01 -3.29 -6.98
C THR A 36 33.43 -2.02 -6.25
N PRO A 37 34.28 -2.08 -5.20
CA PRO A 37 34.83 -0.86 -4.66
C PRO A 37 35.44 -0.11 -5.83
N ASP A 38 35.24 1.20 -5.91
CA ASP A 38 35.84 2.05 -6.94
C ASP A 38 37.34 1.79 -6.92
N LYS A 39 37.80 0.89 -7.80
CA LYS A 39 39.21 0.56 -7.91
C LYS A 39 39.84 1.83 -8.44
N ALA A 40 40.69 2.45 -7.63
CA ALA A 40 41.55 3.53 -8.07
C ALA A 40 42.14 3.12 -9.44
N PRO A 41 42.12 4.03 -10.44
CA PRO A 41 42.61 3.71 -11.76
C PRO A 41 44.00 3.08 -11.64
N PRO A 42 44.28 1.98 -12.37
CA PRO A 42 45.57 1.31 -12.25
C PRO A 42 46.69 2.32 -12.55
N THR A 43 47.63 2.46 -11.63
CA THR A 43 48.74 3.42 -11.74
C THR A 43 49.68 3.11 -12.91
N PHE A 44 49.62 1.89 -13.45
CA PHE A 44 50.43 1.45 -14.59
C PHE A 44 49.58 0.92 -15.74
N TYR A 45 49.67 1.60 -16.90
CA TYR A 45 49.07 1.16 -18.16
C TYR A 45 50.13 0.56 -19.08
N THR A 46 49.84 -0.61 -19.66
CA THR A 46 50.65 -1.17 -20.75
C THR A 46 50.62 -0.26 -21.99
N THR A 47 51.63 -0.37 -22.87
CA THR A 47 51.72 0.41 -24.12
C THR A 47 50.47 0.27 -25.00
N ARG A 48 49.86 -0.92 -25.03
CA ARG A 48 48.60 -1.19 -25.75
C ARG A 48 47.41 -0.47 -25.13
N GLN A 49 47.33 -0.44 -23.79
CA GLN A 49 46.29 0.29 -23.08
C GLN A 49 46.45 1.81 -23.29
N ARG A 50 47.68 2.36 -23.22
CA ARG A 50 47.96 3.78 -23.51
C ARG A 50 47.47 4.18 -24.91
N LYS A 51 47.85 3.44 -25.95
CA LYS A 51 47.35 3.66 -27.32
C LYS A 51 45.83 3.61 -27.44
N LYS A 52 45.15 2.80 -26.62
CA LYS A 52 43.68 2.73 -26.60
C LYS A 52 43.09 3.96 -25.91
N HIS A 53 43.64 4.38 -24.77
CA HIS A 53 43.25 5.61 -24.08
C HIS A 53 43.47 6.84 -24.97
N ASP A 54 44.60 6.95 -25.66
CA ASP A 54 44.89 8.04 -26.60
C ASP A 54 43.88 8.11 -27.75
N LYS A 55 43.39 6.96 -28.22
CA LYS A 55 42.33 6.91 -29.24
C LYS A 55 40.99 7.37 -28.68
N VAL A 56 40.64 6.97 -27.45
CA VAL A 56 39.36 7.33 -26.80
C VAL A 56 39.35 8.80 -26.35
N ALA A 57 40.48 9.31 -25.87
CA ALA A 57 40.64 10.70 -25.41
C ALA A 57 40.45 11.74 -26.53
N ARG A 58 40.63 11.34 -27.79
CA ARG A 58 40.37 12.20 -28.96
C ARG A 58 38.89 12.46 -29.21
N PHE A 59 37.99 11.68 -28.62
CA PHE A 59 36.55 11.87 -28.76
C PHE A 59 36.05 12.81 -27.66
N GLN A 60 35.40 13.91 -28.05
CA GLN A 60 34.71 14.78 -27.10
C GLN A 60 33.44 14.07 -26.60
N LEU A 61 33.50 13.54 -25.39
CA LEU A 61 32.33 13.02 -24.68
C LEU A 61 31.61 14.20 -24.01
N TRP A 62 30.47 14.60 -24.56
CA TRP A 62 29.60 15.57 -23.89
C TRP A 62 29.12 14.99 -22.56
N PRO A 63 29.15 15.76 -21.46
CA PRO A 63 28.66 15.28 -20.17
C PRO A 63 27.18 14.93 -20.28
N GLN A 64 26.77 13.88 -19.58
CA GLN A 64 25.34 13.60 -19.46
C GLN A 64 24.69 14.73 -18.68
N LEU A 65 23.51 15.16 -19.13
CA LEU A 65 22.66 16.05 -18.33
C LEU A 65 22.50 15.44 -16.93
N PRO A 66 22.48 16.25 -15.87
CA PRO A 66 22.34 15.75 -14.51
C PRO A 66 21.06 14.92 -14.41
N ALA A 67 21.22 13.63 -14.11
CA ALA A 67 20.08 12.74 -13.97
C ALA A 67 19.28 13.13 -12.72
N VAL A 68 17.96 13.09 -12.81
CA VAL A 68 17.05 13.34 -11.67
C VAL A 68 17.05 12.15 -10.69
N ALA A 69 17.35 10.95 -11.19
CA ALA A 69 17.36 9.70 -10.43
C ALA A 69 18.27 9.68 -9.16
N PRO A 70 19.52 10.20 -9.17
CA PRO A 70 20.34 10.28 -7.96
C PRO A 70 19.74 11.20 -6.89
N ALA A 71 18.97 12.23 -7.27
CA ALA A 71 18.33 13.13 -6.31
C ALA A 71 17.14 12.49 -5.60
N TYR A 72 16.41 11.58 -6.28
CA TYR A 72 15.22 10.92 -5.75
C TYR A 72 15.30 9.41 -5.94
N LYS A 73 15.88 8.71 -4.95
CA LYS A 73 15.98 7.25 -4.97
C LYS A 73 14.61 6.55 -4.93
N ASP A 74 13.67 7.08 -4.17
CA ASP A 74 12.27 6.64 -4.14
C ASP A 74 11.31 7.86 -4.09
N PRO A 75 10.74 8.27 -5.24
CA PRO A 75 9.82 9.42 -5.29
C PRO A 75 8.39 9.09 -4.83
N MET A 76 8.04 7.81 -4.64
CA MET A 76 6.66 7.40 -4.39
C MET A 76 6.07 7.93 -3.06
N PRO A 77 6.79 7.93 -1.93
CA PRO A 77 6.25 8.46 -0.67
C PRO A 77 6.01 9.96 -0.73
N GLU A 78 6.88 10.70 -1.43
CA GLU A 78 6.75 12.15 -1.60
C GLU A 78 5.54 12.49 -2.48
N LEU A 79 5.38 11.78 -3.60
CA LEU A 79 4.20 11.91 -4.45
C LEU A 79 2.90 11.59 -3.70
N GLN A 80 2.89 10.56 -2.86
CA GLN A 80 1.71 10.24 -2.03
C GLN A 80 1.40 11.35 -1.01
N LYS A 81 2.41 11.95 -0.39
CA LYS A 81 2.22 13.08 0.54
C LYS A 81 1.64 14.29 -0.19
N GLN A 82 2.17 14.62 -1.38
CA GLN A 82 1.65 15.72 -2.20
C GLN A 82 0.18 15.50 -2.58
N GLN A 83 -0.18 14.29 -3.02
CA GLN A 83 -1.56 13.94 -3.35
C GLN A 83 -2.50 13.99 -2.13
N ILE A 84 -2.06 13.52 -0.96
CA ILE A 84 -2.85 13.62 0.28
C ILE A 84 -3.06 15.08 0.66
N ALA A 85 -2.01 15.91 0.59
CA ALA A 85 -2.11 17.33 0.90
C ALA A 85 -3.09 18.06 -0.05
N GLN A 86 -3.10 17.70 -1.33
CA GLN A 86 -4.06 18.23 -2.30
C GLN A 86 -5.51 17.77 -2.02
N LEU A 87 -5.72 16.51 -1.67
CA LEU A 87 -7.06 15.92 -1.48
C LEU A 87 -7.67 16.18 -0.08
N ASP A 88 -6.84 16.42 0.93
CA ASP A 88 -7.23 16.71 2.32
C ASP A 88 -6.43 17.90 2.87
N PRO A 89 -6.71 19.13 2.38
CA PRO A 89 -5.93 20.31 2.77
C PRO A 89 -6.06 20.64 4.26
N THR A 90 -7.18 20.31 4.88
CA THR A 90 -7.39 20.48 6.33
C THR A 90 -6.70 19.39 7.16
N GLY A 91 -6.32 18.27 6.54
CA GLY A 91 -5.81 17.09 7.25
C GLY A 91 -6.85 16.39 8.14
N ALA A 92 -8.13 16.78 8.06
CA ALA A 92 -9.18 16.30 8.95
C ALA A 92 -9.45 14.81 8.74
N ARG A 93 -9.42 14.34 7.48
CA ARG A 93 -9.65 12.92 7.16
C ARG A 93 -8.46 12.07 7.57
N THR A 94 -7.26 12.59 7.35
CA THR A 94 -6.00 11.98 7.79
C THR A 94 -5.98 11.81 9.30
N ARG A 95 -6.37 12.85 10.05
CA ARG A 95 -6.47 12.83 11.51
C ARG A 95 -7.51 11.83 11.99
N LEU A 96 -8.72 11.87 11.41
CA LEU A 96 -9.85 10.98 11.74
C LEU A 96 -9.48 9.50 11.62
N PHE A 97 -8.66 9.16 10.64
CA PHE A 97 -8.20 7.79 10.44
C PHE A 97 -6.74 7.59 10.83
N SER A 98 -6.11 8.43 11.63
CA SER A 98 -4.72 8.19 12.06
C SER A 98 -4.64 7.03 13.07
N ARG A 99 -3.46 6.43 13.25
CA ARG A 99 -3.25 5.42 14.32
C ARG A 99 -2.96 6.06 15.67
N ASN A 100 -2.28 7.19 15.63
CA ASN A 100 -1.69 7.85 16.80
C ASN A 100 -2.74 8.64 17.59
N GLU A 101 -3.76 9.17 16.91
CA GLU A 101 -4.79 9.94 17.61
C GLU A 101 -5.72 9.03 18.44
N PRO A 102 -5.99 9.39 19.70
CA PRO A 102 -6.95 8.68 20.53
C PRO A 102 -8.37 8.81 19.97
N ASP A 103 -8.72 9.99 19.47
CA ASP A 103 -10.05 10.33 18.93
C ASP A 103 -10.31 9.76 17.52
N ALA A 104 -9.30 9.17 16.86
CA ALA A 104 -9.47 8.56 15.55
C ALA A 104 -10.53 7.44 15.55
N ALA A 105 -11.24 7.29 14.44
CA ALA A 105 -12.23 6.25 14.23
C ALA A 105 -11.60 4.86 14.37
N LYS A 106 -12.21 4.01 15.22
CA LYS A 106 -11.74 2.66 15.50
C LYS A 106 -12.70 1.64 14.89
N VAL A 107 -12.16 0.47 14.58
CA VAL A 107 -12.94 -0.61 13.97
C VAL A 107 -14.04 -1.06 14.93
N GLY A 108 -15.27 -1.18 14.42
CA GLY A 108 -16.48 -1.42 15.20
C GLY A 108 -17.26 -0.15 15.57
N ASP A 109 -16.73 1.03 15.30
CA ASP A 109 -17.50 2.28 15.39
C ASP A 109 -18.49 2.37 14.23
N VAL A 110 -19.59 3.11 14.44
CA VAL A 110 -20.55 3.43 13.39
C VAL A 110 -20.18 4.77 12.78
N LEU A 111 -20.00 4.75 11.46
CA LEU A 111 -19.68 5.93 10.67
C LEU A 111 -20.83 6.26 9.74
N GLN A 112 -21.12 7.54 9.59
CA GLN A 112 -21.97 8.06 8.52
C GLN A 112 -21.07 8.73 7.47
N VAL A 113 -21.14 8.23 6.24
CA VAL A 113 -20.41 8.77 5.09
C VAL A 113 -21.41 9.53 4.23
N THR A 114 -21.20 10.83 4.12
CA THR A 114 -21.99 11.69 3.23
C THR A 114 -21.25 11.80 1.91
N SER A 115 -21.87 11.31 0.84
CA SER A 115 -21.39 11.49 -0.53
C SER A 115 -21.79 12.88 -1.08
N LYS A 116 -21.12 13.35 -2.13
CA LYS A 116 -21.53 14.54 -2.89
C LYS A 116 -22.86 14.33 -3.59
N LEU A 117 -23.06 13.12 -4.10
CA LEU A 117 -24.26 12.70 -4.81
C LEU A 117 -24.84 11.47 -4.11
N GLY A 118 -26.15 11.48 -3.85
CA GLY A 118 -26.87 10.38 -3.23
C GLY A 118 -27.06 10.50 -1.72
N GLU A 119 -27.70 9.47 -1.16
CA GLU A 119 -28.03 9.39 0.26
C GLU A 119 -26.79 9.05 1.11
N PRO A 120 -26.62 9.66 2.31
CA PRO A 120 -25.54 9.30 3.20
C PRO A 120 -25.68 7.85 3.68
N PHE A 121 -24.60 7.08 3.56
CA PHE A 121 -24.56 5.69 4.02
C PHE A 121 -24.04 5.63 5.45
N ALA A 122 -24.80 5.02 6.35
CA ALA A 122 -24.38 4.77 7.71
C ALA A 122 -24.17 3.27 7.94
N GLY A 123 -23.06 2.93 8.60
CA GLY A 123 -22.76 1.53 8.89
C GLY A 123 -21.60 1.35 9.86
N VAL A 124 -21.50 0.12 10.37
CA VAL A 124 -20.40 -0.31 11.22
C VAL A 124 -19.14 -0.46 10.38
N MET A 125 -18.03 0.11 10.87
CA MET A 125 -16.75 -0.05 10.23
C MET A 125 -16.15 -1.42 10.52
N LEU A 126 -16.08 -2.28 9.50
CA LEU A 126 -15.52 -3.63 9.60
C LEU A 126 -14.00 -3.65 9.57
N GLN A 127 -13.39 -2.78 8.76
CA GLN A 127 -11.93 -2.68 8.63
C GLN A 127 -11.49 -1.39 7.95
N ILE A 128 -10.20 -1.06 8.13
CA ILE A 128 -9.50 0.04 7.45
C ILE A 128 -8.36 -0.55 6.63
N ARG A 129 -8.32 -0.25 5.33
CA ARG A 129 -7.19 -0.52 4.43
C ARG A 129 -6.34 0.73 4.31
N ARG A 130 -5.11 0.69 4.83
CA ARG A 130 -4.15 1.81 4.79
C ARG A 130 -3.17 1.58 3.64
N ARG A 131 -3.28 2.37 2.58
CA ARG A 131 -2.46 2.26 1.36
C ARG A 131 -2.17 3.66 0.79
N GLY A 132 -1.61 4.54 1.61
CA GLY A 132 -1.37 5.95 1.25
C GLY A 132 -2.65 6.66 0.83
N VAL A 133 -2.64 7.27 -0.35
CA VAL A 133 -3.78 7.96 -0.98
C VAL A 133 -4.97 7.01 -1.24
N ASN A 134 -4.72 5.71 -1.39
CA ASN A 134 -5.75 4.71 -1.64
C ASN A 134 -6.38 4.12 -0.37
N THR A 135 -6.24 4.82 0.77
CA THR A 135 -6.80 4.40 2.04
C THR A 135 -8.33 4.31 1.95
N ALA A 136 -8.87 3.19 2.44
CA ALA A 136 -10.28 2.86 2.32
C ALA A 136 -10.85 2.28 3.61
N ILE A 137 -12.13 2.54 3.84
CA ILE A 137 -12.91 1.96 4.94
C ILE A 137 -13.99 1.06 4.36
N GLN A 138 -14.26 -0.06 5.04
CA GLN A 138 -15.38 -0.93 4.71
C GLN A 138 -16.47 -0.77 5.75
N LEU A 139 -17.63 -0.30 5.31
CA LEU A 139 -18.80 -0.12 6.15
C LEU A 139 -19.81 -1.22 5.85
N ARG A 140 -20.44 -1.72 6.90
CA ARG A 140 -21.55 -2.68 6.84
C ARG A 140 -22.79 -2.05 7.44
N GLY A 141 -23.90 -2.11 6.72
CA GLY A 141 -25.21 -1.72 7.21
C GLY A 141 -26.26 -2.72 6.75
N GLN A 142 -27.48 -2.53 7.21
CA GLN A 142 -28.65 -3.18 6.64
C GLN A 142 -29.58 -2.12 6.09
N LEU A 143 -30.07 -2.34 4.88
CA LEU A 143 -31.16 -1.57 4.30
C LEU A 143 -32.36 -2.50 4.20
N MET A 144 -33.44 -2.14 4.88
CA MET A 144 -34.61 -3.00 5.04
C MET A 144 -34.21 -4.35 5.66
N ARG A 145 -34.20 -5.44 4.88
CA ARG A 145 -33.81 -6.79 5.32
C ARG A 145 -32.56 -7.32 4.63
N THR A 146 -31.89 -6.48 3.83
CA THR A 146 -30.73 -6.87 3.04
C THR A 146 -29.47 -6.24 3.62
N SER A 147 -28.45 -7.07 3.84
CA SER A 147 -27.15 -6.61 4.30
C SER A 147 -26.35 -6.01 3.16
N ILE A 148 -25.82 -4.79 3.36
CA ILE A 148 -25.02 -4.06 2.37
C ILE A 148 -23.64 -3.78 2.95
N GLU A 149 -22.60 -3.98 2.13
CA GLU A 149 -21.24 -3.60 2.47
C GLU A 149 -20.63 -2.71 1.39
N MET A 150 -20.10 -1.56 1.81
CA MET A 150 -19.55 -0.56 0.90
C MET A 150 -18.11 -0.21 1.26
N TRP A 151 -17.27 -0.10 0.23
CA TRP A 151 -15.93 0.46 0.36
C TRP A 151 -15.95 1.94 0.02
N TYR A 152 -15.48 2.76 0.95
CA TYR A 152 -15.26 4.19 0.70
C TYR A 152 -13.77 4.50 0.72
N LYS A 153 -13.32 5.21 -0.31
CA LYS A 153 -11.98 5.80 -0.37
C LYS A 153 -12.03 7.12 0.37
N ILE A 154 -11.28 7.24 1.46
CA ILE A 154 -11.42 8.39 2.37
C ILE A 154 -11.00 9.70 1.70
N TYR A 155 -9.99 9.66 0.82
CA TYR A 155 -9.50 10.83 0.10
C TYR A 155 -10.24 11.09 -1.22
N SER A 156 -11.29 10.32 -1.52
CA SER A 156 -12.08 10.57 -2.73
C SER A 156 -12.77 11.93 -2.62
N PRO A 157 -12.72 12.77 -3.67
CA PRO A 157 -13.46 14.03 -3.69
C PRO A 157 -14.97 13.81 -3.74
N THR A 158 -15.44 12.61 -4.10
CA THR A 158 -16.87 12.25 -4.08
C THR A 158 -17.39 12.12 -2.65
N VAL A 159 -16.55 11.72 -1.70
CA VAL A 159 -16.93 11.72 -0.29
C VAL A 159 -16.87 13.16 0.21
N LYS A 160 -17.97 13.67 0.76
CA LYS A 160 -18.06 15.02 1.33
C LYS A 160 -17.55 15.03 2.76
N SER A 161 -18.18 14.25 3.64
CA SER A 161 -17.82 14.15 5.06
C SER A 161 -17.93 12.72 5.58
N ILE A 162 -17.14 12.44 6.61
CA ILE A 162 -17.20 11.18 7.35
C ILE A 162 -17.32 11.55 8.83
N GLU A 163 -18.41 11.14 9.45
CA GLU A 163 -18.74 11.50 10.82
C GLU A 163 -18.92 10.24 11.66
N ILE A 164 -18.43 10.29 12.90
CA ILE A 164 -18.63 9.21 13.88
C ILE A 164 -20.00 9.42 14.52
N VAL A 165 -20.92 8.50 14.26
CA VAL A 165 -22.29 8.53 14.80
C VAL A 165 -22.30 7.93 16.19
N TRP A 166 -21.64 6.79 16.34
CA TRP A 166 -21.59 6.04 17.59
C TRP A 166 -20.23 5.39 17.75
N ARG A 167 -19.66 5.53 18.96
CA ARG A 167 -18.40 4.90 19.34
C ARG A 167 -18.67 3.61 20.08
N ARG A 168 -17.90 2.58 19.77
CA ARG A 168 -17.98 1.32 20.50
C ARG A 168 -17.44 1.53 21.92
N PRO A 169 -18.19 1.15 22.97
CA PRO A 169 -17.77 1.40 24.36
C PRO A 169 -16.48 0.67 24.73
N LYS A 170 -16.26 -0.51 24.13
CA LYS A 170 -15.01 -1.28 24.29
C LYS A 170 -14.34 -1.46 22.94
N ARG A 171 -13.04 -1.18 22.86
CA ARG A 171 -12.25 -1.39 21.64
C ARG A 171 -12.33 -2.84 21.17
N ALA A 172 -12.48 -3.04 19.87
CA ALA A 172 -12.43 -4.37 19.28
C ALA A 172 -11.03 -4.99 19.41
N ARG A 173 -10.98 -6.29 19.73
CA ARG A 173 -9.70 -7.03 19.85
C ARG A 173 -9.09 -7.40 18.49
N ARG A 174 -9.89 -7.40 17.42
CA ARG A 174 -9.46 -7.76 16.07
C ARG A 174 -9.36 -6.52 15.19
N ALA A 175 -8.39 -6.50 14.28
CA ALA A 175 -8.23 -5.44 13.30
C ALA A 175 -9.29 -5.47 12.17
N ARG A 176 -9.95 -6.62 11.97
CA ARG A 176 -11.02 -6.83 10.99
C ARG A 176 -12.19 -7.56 11.65
N LEU A 177 -13.40 -7.04 11.52
CA LEU A 177 -14.61 -7.60 12.14
C LEU A 177 -15.50 -8.34 11.13
N THR A 178 -14.89 -9.12 10.24
CA THR A 178 -15.62 -9.90 9.22
C THR A 178 -16.62 -10.89 9.82
N TYR A 179 -16.47 -11.27 11.09
CA TYR A 179 -17.42 -12.12 11.80
C TYR A 179 -18.80 -11.46 12.02
N MET A 180 -18.90 -10.13 11.91
CA MET A 180 -20.18 -9.39 11.99
C MET A 180 -21.11 -9.67 10.81
N ARG A 181 -20.63 -10.38 9.79
CA ARG A 181 -21.47 -10.91 8.70
C ARG A 181 -22.39 -12.05 9.14
N LYS A 182 -22.07 -12.70 10.26
CA LYS A 182 -22.89 -13.79 10.81
C LYS A 182 -24.02 -13.19 11.64
N PRO A 183 -25.27 -13.68 11.52
CA PRO A 183 -26.44 -13.13 12.22
C PRO A 183 -26.24 -12.93 13.72
N LYS A 184 -25.55 -13.87 14.39
CA LYS A 184 -25.24 -13.79 15.83
C LYS A 184 -24.49 -12.51 16.26
N HIS A 185 -23.70 -11.91 15.37
CA HIS A 185 -22.85 -10.76 15.69
C HIS A 185 -23.16 -9.54 14.82
N ASP A 186 -24.18 -9.61 13.99
CA ASP A 186 -24.57 -8.50 13.13
C ASP A 186 -25.21 -7.42 13.99
N MET A 187 -24.90 -6.14 13.73
CA MET A 187 -25.55 -5.04 14.43
C MET A 187 -26.94 -4.74 13.87
N GLY A 188 -27.22 -5.21 12.66
CA GLY A 188 -28.50 -4.99 12.02
C GLY A 188 -28.60 -3.60 11.36
N SER A 189 -29.81 -3.05 11.34
CA SER A 189 -30.04 -1.66 10.93
C SER A 189 -29.46 -0.68 11.96
N VAL A 190 -28.86 0.39 11.46
CA VAL A 190 -28.16 1.40 12.26
C VAL A 190 -28.89 2.76 12.23
N GLU A 191 -30.08 2.80 11.64
CA GLU A 191 -30.88 4.01 11.43
C GLU A 191 -31.25 4.71 12.75
N ASP A 192 -31.55 3.96 13.80
CA ASP A 192 -31.90 4.53 15.11
C ASP A 192 -30.71 5.27 15.77
N LEU A 193 -29.49 4.73 15.61
CA LEU A 193 -28.28 5.40 16.07
C LEU A 193 -28.05 6.70 15.30
N VAL A 194 -28.29 6.69 13.99
CA VAL A 194 -28.19 7.89 13.15
C VAL A 194 -29.26 8.92 13.54
N ARG A 195 -30.49 8.49 13.79
CA ARG A 195 -31.61 9.36 14.17
C ARG A 195 -31.37 10.04 15.51
N SER A 196 -30.92 9.27 16.52
CA SER A 196 -30.59 9.80 17.84
C SER A 196 -29.41 10.78 17.79
N TRP A 197 -28.35 10.45 17.06
CA TRP A 197 -27.20 11.33 16.85
C TRP A 197 -27.57 12.62 16.13
N ARG A 198 -28.39 12.56 15.06
CA ARG A 198 -28.90 13.75 14.37
C ARG A 198 -29.71 14.63 15.32
N ARG A 199 -30.60 14.04 16.12
CA ARG A 199 -31.39 14.78 17.12
C ARG A 199 -30.49 15.49 18.13
N GLN A 200 -29.48 14.80 18.68
CA GLN A 200 -28.51 15.40 19.60
C GLN A 200 -27.73 16.54 18.93
N LYS A 201 -27.25 16.33 17.70
CA LYS A 201 -26.52 17.33 16.92
C LYS A 201 -27.37 18.58 16.69
N TYR A 202 -28.61 18.44 16.25
CA TYR A 202 -29.52 19.58 16.04
C TYR A 202 -29.88 20.30 17.35
N ALA A 203 -30.09 19.56 18.45
CA ALA A 203 -30.33 20.16 19.76
C ALA A 203 -29.14 21.04 20.19
N MET A 204 -27.91 20.52 20.10
CA MET A 204 -26.69 21.27 20.42
C MET A 204 -26.50 22.50 19.53
N MET A 205 -26.75 22.37 18.22
CA MET A 205 -26.61 23.50 17.29
C MET A 205 -27.66 24.59 17.52
N SER A 206 -28.90 24.23 17.82
CA SER A 206 -29.97 25.21 18.08
C SER A 206 -29.73 26.00 19.38
N GLY A 207 -29.18 25.36 20.41
CA GLY A 207 -28.78 26.02 21.66
C GLY A 207 -27.63 27.02 21.45
N ALA A 208 -26.60 26.62 20.72
CA ALA A 208 -25.47 27.50 20.39
C ALA A 208 -25.91 28.74 19.61
N LYS A 209 -26.79 28.57 18.62
CA LYS A 209 -27.33 29.68 17.81
C LYS A 209 -28.14 30.68 18.65
N ARG A 210 -28.92 30.19 19.62
CA ARG A 210 -29.67 31.06 20.56
C ARG A 210 -28.74 31.86 21.48
N GLN A 211 -27.68 31.24 22.00
CA GLN A 211 -26.71 31.93 22.84
C GLN A 211 -25.93 33.00 22.07
N ASP A 212 -25.53 32.72 20.84
CA ASP A 212 -24.86 33.72 19.97
C ASP A 212 -25.79 34.91 19.66
N SER A 213 -27.08 34.67 19.38
CA SER A 213 -28.03 35.77 19.19
C SER A 213 -28.23 36.61 20.45
N LEU A 214 -28.27 36.00 21.63
CA LEU A 214 -28.41 36.71 22.91
C LEU A 214 -27.17 37.55 23.23
N LYS A 215 -25.96 37.00 23.02
CA LYS A 215 -24.70 37.75 23.18
C LYS A 215 -24.55 38.91 22.21
N LYS A 216 -25.11 38.78 21.00
CA LYS A 216 -25.10 39.85 20.00
C LYS A 216 -26.11 40.95 20.36
N ALA A 217 -27.26 40.58 20.92
CA ALA A 217 -28.27 41.53 21.40
C ALA A 217 -27.83 42.28 22.67
N SER A 218 -27.05 41.66 23.55
CA SER A 218 -26.53 42.31 24.76
C SER A 218 -25.33 43.24 24.53
N LYS A 219 -24.83 43.33 23.30
CA LYS A 219 -23.66 44.13 22.91
C LYS A 219 -24.04 45.36 22.06
N GLN A 220 -25.34 45.54 21.81
CA GLN A 220 -25.94 46.74 21.21
C GLN A 220 -26.49 47.64 22.31
#